data_AF-A0A662BHQ8-F1
#
_entry.id   AF-A0A662BHQ8-F1
#
_cell.length_a   1.000
_cell.length_b   1.000
_cell.length_c   1.000
_cell.angle_alpha   90.00
_cell.angle_beta   90.00
_cell.angle_gamma   90.00
#
_symmetry.space_group_name_H-M   'P 1'
#
loop_
_entity.id
_entity.type
_entity.pdbx_description
1 polymer ?
#
loop_
_entity_poly.entity_id
_entity_poly.type
_entity_poly.pdbx_seq_one_letter_code
_entity_poly.pdbx_strand_id
1 'polypeptide(L)'
;MRYLFFLLLIFVQIHTSFAQEKTLSLEVKNTSLISVLNQLESTFDIRFSYSDQVISEEKITLQLNERTLDDILKILNKRTKFNFKPISERNIIILKKTKDLHL
;
A
#
# COMPACT_ATOMS: atom_id res chain seq x y z
N MET A 1 -17.96 50.52 14.86
CA MET A 1 -16.71 49.86 15.29
C MET A 1 -16.90 48.56 16.10
N ARG A 2 -18.13 48.12 16.45
CA ARG A 2 -18.36 46.85 17.18
C ARG A 2 -18.32 45.60 16.27
N TYR A 3 -18.77 45.73 15.02
CA TYR A 3 -18.86 44.61 14.06
C TYR A 3 -17.56 44.34 13.29
N LEU A 4 -16.59 45.25 13.36
CA LEU A 4 -15.30 45.10 12.67
C LEU A 4 -14.46 43.97 13.29
N PHE A 5 -14.64 43.71 14.58
CA PHE A 5 -14.00 42.60 15.29
C PHE A 5 -14.64 41.23 14.98
N PHE A 6 -15.93 41.21 14.63
CA PHE A 6 -16.65 39.98 14.29
C PHE A 6 -16.32 39.46 12.88
N LEU A 7 -15.95 40.36 11.96
CA LEU A 7 -15.57 40.01 10.59
C LEU A 7 -14.18 39.35 10.47
N LEU A 8 -13.32 39.50 11.47
CA LEU A 8 -11.96 38.93 11.47
C LEU A 8 -11.93 37.44 11.89
N LEU A 9 -13.01 36.93 12.51
CA LEU A 9 -13.08 35.55 13.04
C LEU A 9 -13.46 34.48 12.01
N ILE A 10 -13.80 34.86 10.78
CA ILE A 10 -14.32 33.92 9.75
C ILE A 10 -13.19 33.31 8.88
N PHE A 11 -11.94 33.76 9.02
CA PHE A 11 -10.82 33.24 8.21
C PHE A 11 -10.16 31.96 8.75
N VAL A 12 -10.70 31.39 9.83
CA VAL A 12 -10.15 30.21 10.46
C VAL A 12 -11.03 29.01 10.12
N GLN A 13 -10.41 27.94 9.61
CA GLN A 13 -10.94 26.60 9.33
C GLN A 13 -11.39 26.30 7.89
N ILE A 14 -10.44 26.21 6.96
CA ILE A 14 -10.50 25.19 5.91
C ILE A 14 -9.14 24.52 5.78
N HIS A 15 -8.80 23.65 6.73
CA HIS A 15 -7.80 22.60 6.48
C HIS A 15 -8.56 21.41 5.90
N THR A 16 -8.87 21.43 4.61
CA THR A 16 -9.23 20.20 3.91
C THR A 16 -7.97 19.33 3.88
N SER A 17 -7.89 18.38 4.80
CA SER A 17 -6.93 17.29 4.70
C SER A 17 -7.35 16.49 3.48
N PHE A 18 -6.81 16.84 2.32
CA PHE A 18 -7.00 16.06 1.11
C PHE A 18 -6.37 14.69 1.37
N ALA A 19 -7.18 13.69 1.69
CA ALA A 19 -6.78 12.30 1.56
C ALA A 19 -6.64 12.01 0.05
N GLN A 20 -5.61 12.57 -0.58
CA GLN A 20 -5.24 12.21 -1.93
C GLN A 20 -4.88 10.74 -1.91
N GLU A 21 -5.63 9.95 -2.67
CA GLU A 21 -5.36 8.54 -2.84
C GLU A 21 -3.97 8.40 -3.48
N LYS A 22 -3.04 7.85 -2.72
CA LYS A 22 -1.66 7.69 -3.18
C LYS A 22 -1.65 6.63 -4.28
N THR A 23 -0.89 6.88 -5.34
CA THR A 23 -0.70 5.94 -6.44
C THR A 23 0.78 5.71 -6.70
N LEU A 24 1.10 4.57 -7.32
CA LEU A 24 2.46 4.20 -7.71
C LEU A 24 2.49 3.71 -9.15
N SER A 25 3.44 4.26 -9.91
CA SER A 25 3.90 3.72 -11.20
C SER A 25 5.26 3.04 -10.98
N LEU A 26 5.36 1.78 -11.37
CA LEU A 26 6.54 0.97 -11.15
C LEU A 26 6.67 -0.08 -12.25
N GLU A 27 7.82 -0.11 -12.91
CA GLU A 27 8.19 -1.19 -13.81
C GLU A 27 9.40 -1.92 -13.25
N VAL A 28 9.22 -3.20 -12.92
CA VAL A 28 10.26 -4.08 -12.40
C VAL A 28 10.30 -5.36 -13.20
N LYS A 29 11.51 -5.84 -13.51
CA LYS A 29 11.76 -7.08 -14.25
C LYS A 29 12.67 -7.96 -13.42
N ASN A 30 12.22 -9.19 -13.13
CA ASN A 30 12.98 -10.18 -12.37
C ASN A 30 13.60 -9.62 -11.07
N THR A 31 12.86 -8.78 -10.36
CA THR A 31 13.33 -8.05 -9.18
C THR A 31 12.90 -8.79 -7.91
N SER A 32 13.71 -8.73 -6.85
CA SER A 32 13.35 -9.34 -5.56
C SER A 32 12.02 -8.79 -5.06
N LEU A 33 11.14 -9.70 -4.61
CA LEU A 33 9.86 -9.34 -4.02
C LEU A 33 10.07 -8.44 -2.80
N ILE A 34 11.10 -8.69 -1.98
CA ILE A 34 11.44 -7.84 -0.83
C ILE A 34 11.71 -6.39 -1.27
N SER A 35 12.45 -6.17 -2.35
CA SER A 35 12.72 -4.82 -2.85
C SER A 35 11.43 -4.10 -3.28
N VAL A 36 10.51 -4.83 -3.92
CA VAL A 36 9.19 -4.30 -4.28
C VAL A 36 8.38 -3.97 -3.03
N LEU A 37 8.37 -4.83 -2.01
CA LEU A 37 7.67 -4.59 -0.75
C LEU A 37 8.21 -3.36 -0.03
N ASN A 38 9.53 -3.20 0.07
CA ASN A 38 10.14 -2.02 0.69
C ASN A 38 9.77 -0.72 -0.02
N GLN A 39 9.66 -0.75 -1.36
CA GLN A 39 9.18 0.40 -2.12
C GLN A 39 7.71 0.71 -1.83
N LEU A 40 6.87 -0.32 -1.64
CA LEU A 40 5.48 -0.13 -1.24
C LEU A 40 5.36 0.39 0.20
N GLU A 41 6.19 -0.05 1.14
CA GLU A 41 6.21 0.45 2.52
C GLU A 41 6.52 1.95 2.57
N SER A 42 7.62 2.35 1.92
CA SER A 42 8.04 3.75 1.83
C SER A 42 7.04 4.62 1.07
N THR A 43 6.41 4.08 0.02
CA THR A 43 5.40 4.81 -0.74
C THR A 43 4.14 4.95 0.09
N PHE A 44 3.55 3.89 0.63
CA PHE A 44 2.22 3.96 1.22
C PHE A 44 2.19 4.21 2.74
N ASP A 45 3.35 4.39 3.39
CA ASP A 45 3.48 4.49 4.86
C ASP A 45 2.87 3.27 5.58
N ILE A 46 3.17 2.08 5.04
CA ILE A 46 2.70 0.78 5.54
C ILE A 46 3.88 -0.12 5.92
N ARG A 47 3.57 -1.26 6.53
CA ARG A 47 4.52 -2.32 6.89
C ARG A 47 3.97 -3.68 6.50
N PHE A 48 4.82 -4.51 5.89
CA PHE A 48 4.56 -5.91 5.65
C PHE A 48 5.13 -6.75 6.78
N SER A 49 4.36 -7.74 7.23
CA SER A 49 4.80 -8.74 8.20
C SER A 49 4.78 -10.11 7.57
N TYR A 50 5.92 -10.80 7.57
CA TYR A 50 6.12 -12.10 6.96
C TYR A 50 7.23 -12.89 7.65
N SER A 51 7.28 -14.21 7.43
CA SER A 51 8.41 -15.04 7.85
C SER A 51 9.51 -15.00 6.79
N ASP A 52 10.74 -14.66 7.18
CA ASP A 52 11.88 -14.45 6.27
C ASP A 52 12.17 -15.65 5.36
N GLN A 53 11.94 -16.87 5.85
CA GLN A 53 12.17 -18.11 5.12
C GLN A 53 11.26 -18.27 3.89
N VAL A 54 10.20 -17.47 3.78
CA VAL A 54 9.12 -17.70 2.82
C VAL A 54 9.21 -16.77 1.60
N ILE A 55 9.81 -15.59 1.73
CA ILE A 55 9.75 -14.51 0.73
C ILE A 55 11.14 -14.13 0.16
N SER A 56 12.23 -14.47 0.85
CA SER A 56 13.58 -13.99 0.54
C SER A 56 14.09 -14.30 -0.87
N GLU A 57 13.68 -15.42 -1.47
CA GLU A 57 14.15 -15.86 -2.78
C GLU A 57 13.21 -15.49 -3.94
N GLU A 58 12.04 -14.93 -3.64
CA GLU A 58 11.02 -14.69 -4.65
C GLU A 58 11.34 -13.49 -5.53
N LYS A 59 11.19 -13.66 -6.83
CA LYS A 59 11.34 -12.60 -7.83
C LYS A 59 10.05 -12.38 -8.58
N ILE A 60 9.79 -11.13 -8.94
CA ILE A 60 8.60 -10.73 -9.68
C ILE A 60 8.95 -9.81 -10.83
N THR A 61 8.17 -9.94 -11.91
CA THR A 61 8.10 -8.98 -13.01
C THR A 61 6.72 -8.35 -12.97
N LEU A 62 6.67 -7.03 -12.85
CA LEU A 62 5.45 -6.27 -12.63
C LEU A 62 5.53 -4.92 -13.35
N GLN A 63 4.41 -4.51 -13.94
CA GLN A 63 4.22 -3.18 -14.49
C GLN A 63 2.96 -2.59 -13.86
N LEU A 64 3.14 -1.51 -13.10
CA LEU A 64 2.11 -0.73 -12.45
C LEU A 64 2.09 0.65 -13.11
N ASN A 65 0.89 1.14 -13.41
CA ASN A 65 0.69 2.49 -13.93
C ASN A 65 -0.36 3.18 -13.05
N GLU A 66 0.08 4.14 -12.23
CA GLU A 66 -0.78 4.94 -11.34
C GLU A 66 -1.77 4.06 -10.55
N ARG A 67 -1.26 3.04 -9.86
CA ARG A 67 -2.09 2.09 -9.11
C ARG A 67 -2.14 2.43 -7.63
N THR A 68 -3.32 2.28 -7.04
CA THR A 68 -3.57 2.42 -5.60
C THR A 68 -2.98 1.22 -4.85
N LEU A 69 -2.82 1.34 -3.54
CA LEU A 69 -2.35 0.21 -2.72
C LEU A 69 -3.25 -1.01 -2.89
N ASP A 70 -4.58 -0.82 -2.83
CA ASP A 70 -5.54 -1.93 -2.94
C ASP A 70 -5.44 -2.66 -4.28
N ASP A 71 -5.28 -1.92 -5.38
CA ASP A 71 -5.06 -2.50 -6.70
C ASP A 71 -3.76 -3.30 -6.78
N ILE A 72 -2.69 -2.75 -6.21
CA ILE A 72 -1.39 -3.42 -6.16
C ILE A 72 -1.49 -4.71 -5.34
N LEU A 73 -2.12 -4.69 -4.17
CA LEU A 73 -2.32 -5.88 -3.34
C LEU A 73 -3.16 -6.93 -4.07
N LYS A 74 -4.22 -6.54 -4.79
CA LYS A 74 -5.00 -7.44 -5.65
C LYS A 74 -4.15 -8.08 -6.74
N ILE A 75 -3.28 -7.31 -7.39
CA ILE A 75 -2.36 -7.82 -8.42
C ILE A 75 -1.35 -8.79 -7.82
N LEU A 76 -0.73 -8.44 -6.68
CA LEU A 76 0.22 -9.30 -5.99
C LEU A 76 -0.44 -10.59 -5.49
N ASN A 77 -1.65 -10.50 -4.95
CA ASN A 77 -2.49 -11.64 -4.60
C ASN A 77 -2.76 -12.53 -5.82
N LYS A 78 -3.00 -11.99 -7.02
CA LYS A 78 -3.25 -12.83 -8.21
C LYS A 78 -1.98 -13.44 -8.80
N ARG A 79 -0.87 -12.70 -8.80
CA ARG A 79 0.35 -13.07 -9.51
C ARG A 79 1.37 -13.83 -8.69
N THR A 80 1.20 -13.88 -7.37
CA THR A 80 2.12 -14.61 -6.48
C THR A 80 1.43 -15.78 -5.79
N LYS A 81 2.25 -16.63 -5.19
CA LYS A 81 1.81 -17.72 -4.29
C LYS A 81 1.48 -17.22 -2.88
N PHE A 82 1.34 -15.92 -2.68
CA PHE A 82 1.09 -15.30 -1.38
C PHE A 82 -0.27 -14.62 -1.33
N ASN A 83 -0.83 -14.58 -0.13
CA ASN A 83 -1.98 -13.78 0.25
C ASN A 83 -1.50 -12.59 1.08
N PHE A 84 -1.80 -11.40 0.58
CA PHE A 84 -1.58 -10.11 1.21
C PHE A 84 -2.89 -9.70 1.87
N LYS A 85 -2.92 -9.71 3.20
CA LYS A 85 -4.11 -9.42 4.00
C LYS A 85 -3.86 -8.17 4.86
N PRO A 86 -4.56 -7.06 4.61
CA PRO A 86 -4.56 -5.94 5.55
C PRO A 86 -5.09 -6.39 6.91
N ILE A 87 -4.37 -6.05 7.98
CA ILE A 87 -4.79 -6.31 9.36
C ILE A 87 -5.00 -5.02 10.15
N SER A 88 -4.56 -3.88 9.61
CA SER A 88 -4.81 -2.52 10.10
C SER A 88 -4.54 -1.54 8.96
N GLU A 89 -4.71 -0.24 9.20
CA GLU A 89 -4.42 0.83 8.23
C GLU A 89 -2.96 0.82 7.74
N ARG A 90 -2.02 0.41 8.60
CA ARG A 90 -0.58 0.47 8.31
C ARG A 90 0.12 -0.89 8.27
N ASN A 91 -0.59 -1.99 8.54
CA ASN A 91 0.04 -3.31 8.61
C ASN A 91 -0.66 -4.31 7.72
N ILE A 92 0.14 -5.04 6.93
CA ILE A 92 -0.30 -6.08 6.01
C ILE A 92 0.47 -7.36 6.34
N ILE A 93 -0.25 -8.45 6.60
CA ILE A 93 0.36 -9.77 6.77
C ILE A 93 0.46 -10.48 5.43
N ILE A 94 1.59 -11.14 5.18
CA ILE A 94 1.81 -11.99 4.00
C ILE A 94 1.83 -13.45 4.41
N LEU A 95 0.95 -14.24 3.82
CA LEU A 95 0.82 -15.68 4.07
C LEU A 95 1.03 -16.45 2.78
N LYS A 96 1.73 -17.59 2.83
CA LYS A 96 1.78 -18.50 1.68
C LYS A 96 0.40 -19.09 1.45
N LYS A 97 -0.07 -19.08 0.21
CA LYS A 97 -1.30 -19.78 -0.16
C LYS A 97 -1.08 -21.27 0.05
N THR A 98 -1.87 -21.85 0.95
CA THR A 98 -2.02 -23.30 1.01
C THR A 98 -2.69 -23.71 -0.29
N LYS A 99 -2.06 -24.62 -1.04
CA LYS A 99 -2.72 -25.25 -2.18
C LYS A 99 -3.90 -26.00 -1.59
N ASP A 100 -5.13 -25.66 -1.99
CA ASP A 100 -6.31 -26.45 -1.62
C ASP A 100 -6.00 -27.91 -1.99
N LEU A 101 -5.80 -28.74 -0.97
CA LEU A 101 -5.91 -30.19 -1.14
C LEU A 101 -7.39 -30.42 -1.41
N HIS A 102 -7.75 -30.45 -2.69
CA HIS A 102 -8.88 -31.25 -3.13
C HIS A 102 -8.52 -32.71 -2.80
N LEU A 103 -8.88 -33.14 -1.58
CA LEU A 103 -9.09 -34.54 -1.23
C LEU A 103 -10.29 -35.09 -2.01
#